data_AF-A0A383A2G9-F1
#
_entry.id   AF-A0A383A2G9-F1
#
_cell.length_a   1.000
_cell.length_b   1.000
_cell.length_c   1.000
_cell.angle_alpha   90.00
_cell.angle_beta   90.00
_cell.angle_gamma   90.00
#
_symmetry.space_group_name_H-M   'P 1'
#
loop_
_entity.id
_entity.type
_entity.pdbx_description
1 polymer ?
#
loop_
_entity_poly.entity_id
_entity_poly.type
_entity_poly.pdbx_seq_one_letter_code
_entity_poly.pdbx_strand_id
1 'polypeptide(L)' 'QIKTKDLKKIHMDETEPGDLLFFLEKNRTNHVAFLLDEGKIIHCSGQVKIESIIEGEPGFSKQLNQYEKIAMSIEGLILS' A
#
# COMPACT_ATOMS: atom_id res chain seq x y z
N GLN A 1 16.23 -0.82 4.61
CA GLN A 1 15.04 -1.68 4.53
C GLN A 1 15.43 -3.07 5.02
N ILE A 2 14.78 -3.57 6.08
CA ILE A 2 14.95 -4.97 6.49
C ILE A 2 14.17 -5.80 5.47
N LYS A 3 14.86 -6.70 4.77
CA LYS A 3 14.22 -7.64 3.85
C LYS A 3 13.92 -8.90 4.66
N THR A 4 12.63 -9.17 4.85
CA THR A 4 12.16 -10.45 5.41
C THR A 4 11.59 -11.30 4.27
N LYS A 5 11.88 -12.60 4.30
CA LYS A 5 11.34 -13.58 3.36
C LYS A 5 9.83 -13.76 3.50
N ASP A 6 9.29 -13.34 4.64
CA ASP A 6 7.90 -13.55 5.04
C ASP A 6 6.99 -12.41 4.57
N LEU A 7 7.56 -11.35 3.97
CA LEU A 7 6.83 -10.29 3.26
C LEU A 7 6.88 -10.57 1.75
N LYS A 8 5.74 -10.97 1.17
CA LYS A 8 5.68 -11.49 -0.20
C LYS A 8 5.04 -10.50 -1.16
N LYS A 9 5.62 -10.31 -2.34
CA LYS A 9 4.96 -9.55 -3.41
C LYS A 9 3.77 -10.34 -3.94
N ILE A 10 2.62 -9.68 -4.06
CA ILE A 10 1.36 -10.24 -4.56
C ILE A 10 0.77 -9.32 -5.65
N HIS A 11 -0.20 -9.81 -6.39
CA HIS A 11 -0.96 -8.95 -7.31
C HIS A 11 -1.96 -8.07 -6.53
N MET A 12 -2.39 -6.95 -7.12
CA MET A 12 -3.30 -6.02 -6.42
C MET A 12 -4.69 -6.63 -6.15
N ASP A 13 -5.18 -7.47 -7.05
CA ASP A 13 -6.44 -8.20 -6.94
C ASP A 13 -6.41 -9.33 -5.90
N GLU A 14 -5.21 -9.67 -5.39
CA GLU A 14 -5.00 -10.66 -4.34
C GLU A 14 -4.81 -10.03 -2.95
N THR A 15 -4.93 -8.69 -2.84
CA THR A 15 -4.66 -8.01 -1.57
C THR A 15 -5.75 -8.22 -0.54
N GLU A 16 -5.34 -8.33 0.72
CA GLU A 16 -6.22 -8.40 1.87
C GLU A 16 -6.05 -7.17 2.79
N PRO A 17 -7.08 -6.83 3.59
CA PRO A 17 -6.94 -5.83 4.65
C PRO A 17 -5.74 -6.12 5.56
N GLY A 18 -4.86 -5.13 5.71
CA GLY A 18 -3.61 -5.24 6.47
C GLY A 18 -2.37 -5.38 5.59
N ASP A 19 -2.51 -5.74 4.31
CA ASP A 19 -1.37 -5.78 3.39
C ASP A 19 -0.75 -4.40 3.17
N LEU A 20 0.52 -4.38 2.78
CA LEU A 20 1.26 -3.15 2.54
C LEU A 20 1.20 -2.76 1.07
N LEU A 21 0.99 -1.48 0.83
CA LEU A 21 1.10 -0.86 -0.48
C LEU A 21 2.30 0.09 -0.50
N PHE A 22 3.32 -0.26 -1.28
CA PHE A 22 4.51 0.57 -1.47
C PHE A 22 4.37 1.43 -2.72
N PHE A 23 4.70 2.71 -2.61
CA PHE A 23 4.70 3.66 -3.73
C PHE A 23 6.14 3.90 -4.16
N LEU A 24 6.36 3.92 -5.47
CA LEU A 24 7.68 4.05 -6.07
C LEU A 24 7.84 5.36 -6.83
N GLU A 25 9.02 5.95 -6.67
CA GLU A 25 9.50 7.04 -7.51
C GLU A 25 10.88 6.66 -8.04
N LYS A 26 11.03 6.64 -9.37
CA LYS A 26 12.28 6.22 -10.05
C LYS A 26 12.77 4.84 -9.55
N ASN A 27 11.86 3.88 -9.47
CA ASN A 27 12.08 2.50 -9.00
C ASN A 27 12.58 2.38 -7.55
N ARG A 28 12.38 3.42 -6.72
CA ARG A 28 12.70 3.39 -5.29
C ARG A 28 11.44 3.66 -4.49
N THR A 29 11.22 2.85 -3.45
CA THR A 29 10.15 3.11 -2.48
C THR A 29 10.36 4.47 -1.83
N ASN A 30 9.35 5.35 -1.94
CA ASN A 30 9.35 6.66 -1.30
C ASN A 30 8.24 6.81 -0.24
N HIS A 31 7.21 5.96 -0.30
CA HIS A 31 6.06 5.99 0.61
C HIS A 31 5.46 4.59 0.80
N VAL A 32 4.71 4.41 1.88
CA VAL A 32 4.03 3.15 2.22
C VAL A 32 2.68 3.43 2.87
N ALA A 33 1.72 2.54 2.63
CA ALA A 33 0.42 2.54 3.27
C ALA A 33 -0.01 1.13 3.67
N PHE A 34 -0.96 1.04 4.60
CA PHE A 34 -1.72 -0.18 4.86
C PHE A 34 -3.01 -0.16 4.04
N LEU A 35 -3.34 -1.27 3.39
CA LEU A 35 -4.63 -1.49 2.76
C LEU A 35 -5.67 -1.76 3.84
N LEU A 36 -6.82 -1.10 3.74
CA LEU A 36 -7.96 -1.31 4.64
C LEU A 36 -9.08 -2.10 3.97
N ASP A 37 -9.28 -1.86 2.68
CA ASP A 37 -10.34 -2.40 1.83
C ASP A 37 -9.96 -2.10 0.37
N GLU A 38 -10.82 -2.44 -0.59
CA GLU A 38 -10.60 -2.20 -2.02
C GLU A 38 -10.20 -0.73 -2.30
N GLY A 39 -8.93 -0.53 -2.61
CA GLY A 39 -8.34 0.77 -2.90
C GLY A 39 -8.26 1.77 -1.75
N LYS A 40 -8.83 1.47 -0.57
CA LYS A 40 -8.73 2.32 0.62
C LYS A 40 -7.47 2.02 1.38
N ILE A 41 -6.77 3.08 1.77
CA ILE A 41 -5.50 2.99 2.46
C ILE A 41 -5.49 3.87 3.70
N ILE A 42 -4.78 3.43 4.75
CA ILE A 42 -4.35 4.29 5.84
C ILE A 42 -2.84 4.52 5.76
N HIS A 43 -2.44 5.78 5.85
CA HIS A 43 -1.03 6.17 5.75
C HIS A 43 -0.78 7.49 6.47
N CYS A 44 0.49 7.88 6.56
CA CYS A 44 0.90 9.16 7.11
C CYS A 44 1.71 9.96 6.10
N SER A 45 1.23 11.14 5.73
CA SER A 45 1.97 12.14 4.95
C SER A 45 1.71 13.52 5.53
N GLY A 46 2.48 13.87 6.56
CA GLY A 46 2.23 15.02 7.44
C GLY A 46 1.25 14.70 8.57
N GLN A 47 0.14 14.02 8.26
CA GLN A 47 -0.82 13.51 9.25
C GLN A 47 -1.33 12.12 8.84
N VAL A 48 -1.83 11.36 9.83
CA VAL A 48 -2.52 10.09 9.60
C VAL A 48 -3.88 10.35 8.97
N LYS A 49 -4.19 9.65 7.88
CA LYS A 49 -5.45 9.79 7.17
C LYS A 49 -5.78 8.53 6.38
N ILE A 50 -7.06 8.44 6.02
CA ILE A 50 -7.59 7.43 5.11
C ILE A 50 -7.83 8.11 3.76
N GLU A 51 -7.26 7.55 2.70
CA GLU A 51 -7.44 8.01 1.32
C GLU A 51 -7.77 6.82 0.41
N SER A 52 -8.22 7.10 -0.81
CA SER A 52 -8.43 6.10 -1.86
C SER A 52 -7.38 6.24 -2.97
N ILE A 53 -6.95 5.12 -3.53
CA ILE A 53 -6.13 5.06 -4.74
C ILE A 53 -6.95 4.80 -6.01
N ILE A 54 -8.27 4.64 -5.91
CA ILE A 54 -9.17 4.42 -7.03
C ILE A 54 -9.76 5.75 -7.47
N GLU A 55 -9.56 6.11 -8.74
CA GLU A 55 -10.10 7.34 -9.30
C GLU A 55 -11.64 7.30 -9.33
N GLY A 56 -12.27 8.38 -8.86
CA GLY A 56 -13.73 8.47 -8.74
C GLY A 56 -14.27 8.15 -7.35
N GLU A 57 -13.50 7.46 -6.51
CA GLU A 57 -13.91 7.15 -5.13
C GLU A 57 -13.75 8.36 -4.18
N PRO A 58 -14.62 8.51 -3.16
CA PRO A 58 -14.44 9.50 -2.12
C PRO A 58 -13.06 9.39 -1.44
N GLY A 59 -12.38 10.53 -1.29
CA GLY A 59 -11.03 10.56 -0.71
C GLY A 59 -9.92 10.12 -1.67
N PHE A 60 -10.18 10.06 -2.99
CA PHE A 60 -9.17 9.78 -3.99
C PHE A 60 -7.96 10.72 -3.92
N SER A 61 -6.78 10.13 -3.81
CA SER A 61 -5.50 10.85 -3.72
C SER A 61 -4.82 10.92 -5.09
N LYS A 62 -5.04 12.03 -5.81
CA LYS A 62 -4.33 12.32 -7.07
C LYS A 62 -2.81 12.26 -6.91
N GLN A 63 -2.31 12.72 -5.75
CA GLN A 63 -0.88 12.72 -5.45
C GLN A 63 -0.33 11.29 -5.37
N LEU A 64 -1.01 10.37 -4.70
CA LEU A 64 -0.52 9.00 -4.57
C LEU A 64 -0.75 8.17 -5.83
N ASN A 65 -1.80 8.48 -6.59
CA ASN A 65 -2.14 7.70 -7.77
C ASN A 65 -1.06 7.77 -8.87
N GLN A 66 -0.30 8.87 -8.95
CA GLN A 66 0.74 9.07 -9.97
C GLN A 66 1.94 8.11 -9.84
N TYR A 67 2.13 7.49 -8.68
CA TYR A 67 3.26 6.60 -8.44
C TYR A 67 2.93 5.17 -8.87
N GLU A 68 3.96 4.45 -9.31
CA GLU A 68 3.88 2.99 -9.42
C GLU A 68 3.72 2.38 -8.02
N LYS A 69 2.99 1.26 -7.93
CA LYS A 69 2.59 0.64 -6.67
C LYS A 69 3.01 -0.83 -6.66
N ILE A 70 3.46 -1.31 -5.50
CA ILE A 70 3.73 -2.72 -5.23
C ILE A 70 2.93 -3.13 -3.99
N ALA A 71 2.08 -4.13 -4.14
CA ALA A 71 1.45 -4.81 -3.00
C ALA A 71 2.38 -5.86 -2.41
N MET A 72 2.40 -5.91 -1.08
CA MET A 72 3.17 -6.88 -0.31
C MET A 72 2.29 -7.45 0.80
N SER A 73 2.10 -8.76 0.77
CA SER A 73 1.33 -9.46 1.80
C SER A 73 2.10 -9.58 3.10
N ILE A 74 1.41 -9.29 4.21
CA ILE A 74 1.96 -9.43 5.57
C ILE A 74 1.60 -10.77 6.23
N GLU A 75 0.83 -11.64 5.58
CA GLU A 75 0.34 -12.90 6.13
C GLU A 75 1.47 -13.74 6.78
N GLY A 76 2.61 -13.83 6.10
CA GLY A 76 3.78 -14.57 6.58
C GLY A 76 4.40 -14.00 7.87
N LEU A 77 4.15 -12.72 8.19
CA LEU A 77 4.64 -12.05 9.41
C LEU A 77 3.71 -12.23 10.60
N ILE A 78 2.44 -12.53 10.36
CA ILE A 78 1.44 -12.72 11.42
C ILE A 78 1.49 -14.16 11.95
N LEU A 79 1.76 -15.12 11.06
CA LEU A 79 1.77 -16.55 11.36
C LEU A 79 3.14 -17.10 11.81
N SER A 80 4.17 -16.23 11.92
CA SER A 80 5.53 -16.57 12.34
C SER A 80 5.72 -16.48 13.85
#